data_AF-A0A7Y2ZPL3-F1
#
_entry.id   AF-A0A7Y2ZPL3-F1
#
_cell.length_a   1.000
_cell.length_b   1.000
_cell.length_c   1.000
_cell.angle_alpha   90.00
_cell.angle_beta   90.00
_cell.angle_gamma   90.00
#
_symmetry.space_group_name_H-M   'P 1'
#
loop_
_entity.id
_entity.type
_entity.pdbx_description
1 polymer ?
#
loop_
_entity_poly.entity_id
_entity_poly.type
_entity_poly.pdbx_seq_one_letter_code
_entity_poly.pdbx_strand_id
1 'polypeptide(L)'
;MNDIVQALKSTVIKAKSILTELTDEQLTDASVPPYYSCVGTHIRHILDFYRCIDNGLEAAEVDLTSRNRNSIIENNRIKALNEVEAIYKLMDNWSRFKQDKKIMVIDDLGSGKQRIEYTLAA
;
A
#
# COMPACT_ATOMS: atom_id res chain seq x y z
N MET A 1 18.26 1.55 -3.88
CA MET A 1 17.25 0.67 -3.25
C MET A 1 17.09 0.95 -1.76
N ASN A 2 18.16 0.90 -0.95
CA ASN A 2 18.02 1.01 0.50
C ASN A 2 17.40 2.35 0.93
N ASP A 3 17.84 3.47 0.35
CA ASP A 3 17.29 4.80 0.67
C ASP A 3 15.80 4.95 0.30
N ILE A 4 15.39 4.37 -0.84
CA ILE A 4 13.99 4.35 -1.28
C ILE A 4 13.15 3.52 -0.29
N VAL A 5 13.61 2.33 0.07
CA VAL A 5 12.92 1.47 1.05
C VAL A 5 12.82 2.17 2.40
N GLN A 6 13.88 2.84 2.87
CA GLN A 6 13.82 3.61 4.12
C GLN A 6 12.82 4.76 4.04
N ALA A 7 12.75 5.49 2.92
CA ALA A 7 11.76 6.54 2.70
C ALA A 7 10.31 5.98 2.72
N LEU A 8 10.08 4.82 2.09
CA LEU A 8 8.78 4.14 2.11
C LEU A 8 8.41 3.69 3.53
N LYS A 9 9.35 3.09 4.27
CA LYS A 9 9.15 2.69 5.67
C LYS A 9 8.82 3.89 6.57
N SER A 10 9.53 5.01 6.38
CA SER A 10 9.24 6.28 7.08
C SER A 10 7.84 6.81 6.75
N THR A 11 7.37 6.62 5.52
CA THR A 11 6.02 7.04 5.11
C THR A 11 4.96 6.12 5.72
N VAL A 12 5.15 4.80 5.67
CA VAL A 12 4.21 3.82 6.25
C VAL A 12 4.08 3.99 7.76
N ILE A 13 5.17 4.25 8.48
CA ILE A 13 5.09 4.40 9.94
C ILE A 13 4.36 5.70 10.37
N LYS A 14 4.27 6.72 9.51
CA LYS A 14 3.41 7.90 9.77
C LYS A 14 1.92 7.53 9.80
N ALA A 15 1.50 6.47 9.10
CA ALA A 15 0.13 5.98 9.24
C ALA A 15 -0.14 5.46 10.66
N LYS A 16 0.87 4.89 11.33
CA LYS A 16 0.76 4.44 12.73
C LYS A 16 0.45 5.58 13.70
N SER A 17 1.07 6.75 13.53
CA SER A 17 0.78 7.90 14.40
C SER A 17 -0.66 8.36 14.21
N ILE A 18 -1.15 8.42 12.97
CA ILE A 18 -2.55 8.79 12.70
C ILE A 18 -3.52 7.79 13.35
N LEU A 19 -3.29 6.49 13.14
CA LEU A 19 -4.17 5.43 13.64
C LEU A 19 -4.20 5.31 15.18
N THR A 20 -3.14 5.75 15.85
CA THR A 20 -3.08 5.76 17.33
C THR A 20 -3.95 6.87 17.92
N GLU A 21 -4.04 8.01 17.22
CA GLU A 21 -4.77 9.19 17.70
C GLU A 21 -6.27 9.16 17.36
N LEU A 22 -6.69 8.36 16.37
CA LEU A 22 -8.09 8.28 15.94
C LEU A 22 -8.88 7.19 16.69
N THR A 23 -10.18 7.44 16.88
CA THR A 23 -11.16 6.38 17.17
C THR A 23 -11.64 5.70 15.89
N ASP A 24 -12.32 4.56 16.00
CA ASP A 24 -12.88 3.87 14.83
C ASP A 24 -13.98 4.72 14.16
N GLU A 25 -14.73 5.51 14.93
CA GLU A 25 -15.73 6.46 14.40
C GLU A 25 -15.07 7.57 13.57
N GLN A 26 -13.95 8.13 14.04
CA GLN A 26 -13.22 9.16 13.29
C GLN A 26 -12.50 8.57 12.07
N LEU A 27 -11.99 7.34 12.18
CA LEU A 27 -11.38 6.63 11.07
C LEU A 27 -12.37 6.42 9.91
N THR A 28 -13.62 6.13 10.25
CA THR A 28 -14.70 5.79 9.31
C THR A 28 -15.58 6.98 8.92
N ASP A 29 -15.36 8.16 9.51
CA ASP A 29 -16.15 9.34 9.22
C ASP A 29 -15.99 9.78 7.76
N ALA A 30 -17.07 9.61 7.00
CA ALA A 30 -17.20 9.98 5.60
C ALA A 30 -18.23 11.11 5.42
N SER A 31 -18.55 11.87 6.47
CA SER A 31 -19.60 12.89 6.43
C SER A 31 -19.24 14.13 5.61
N VAL A 32 -17.96 14.32 5.30
CA VAL A 32 -17.46 15.54 4.65
C VAL A 32 -17.68 15.50 3.12
N PRO A 33 -18.50 16.40 2.56
CA PRO A 33 -18.66 16.53 1.12
C PRO A 33 -17.42 17.17 0.45
N PRO A 34 -17.26 17.07 -0.88
CA PRO A 34 -18.15 16.40 -1.83
C PRO A 34 -17.86 14.90 -2.00
N TYR A 35 -16.75 14.41 -1.42
CA TYR A 35 -16.21 13.09 -1.76
C TYR A 35 -16.70 11.95 -0.89
N TYR A 36 -17.20 12.25 0.33
CA TYR A 36 -17.70 11.24 1.27
C TYR A 36 -16.73 10.06 1.44
N SER A 37 -15.44 10.39 1.59
CA SER A 37 -14.36 9.43 1.84
C SER A 37 -13.83 9.63 3.26
N CYS A 38 -13.35 8.56 3.89
CA CYS A 38 -12.84 8.58 5.26
C CYS A 38 -11.33 8.31 5.30
N VAL A 39 -10.71 8.51 6.47
CA VAL A 39 -9.28 8.23 6.66
C VAL A 39 -8.97 6.74 6.44
N GLY A 40 -9.88 5.87 6.90
CA GLY A 40 -9.76 4.43 6.78
C GLY A 40 -9.63 3.95 5.33
N THR A 41 -10.46 4.47 4.41
CA THR A 41 -10.43 4.07 3.00
C THR A 41 -9.10 4.45 2.34
N HIS A 42 -8.52 5.60 2.69
CA HIS A 42 -7.21 6.04 2.21
C HIS A 42 -6.06 5.20 2.79
N ILE A 43 -6.12 4.88 4.10
CA ILE A 43 -5.13 4.00 4.72
C ILE A 43 -5.15 2.63 4.03
N ARG A 44 -6.32 1.97 3.97
CA ARG A 44 -6.46 0.68 3.26
C ARG A 44 -5.95 0.79 1.82
N HIS A 45 -6.28 1.85 1.09
CA HIS A 45 -5.85 2.05 -0.29
C HIS A 45 -4.32 1.99 -0.42
N ILE A 46 -3.59 2.75 0.39
CA ILE A 46 -2.12 2.77 0.36
C ILE A 46 -1.54 1.42 0.79
N LEU A 47 -2.10 0.81 1.84
CA LEU A 47 -1.64 -0.48 2.36
C LEU A 47 -1.82 -1.63 1.35
N ASP A 48 -2.89 -1.61 0.56
CA ASP A 48 -3.14 -2.59 -0.51
C ASP A 48 -2.08 -2.52 -1.61
N PHE A 49 -1.59 -1.32 -1.96
CA PHE A 49 -0.57 -1.16 -3.00
C PHE A 49 0.74 -1.84 -2.60
N TYR A 50 1.21 -1.60 -1.38
CA TYR A 50 2.43 -2.24 -0.90
C TYR A 50 2.31 -3.77 -0.83
N ARG A 51 1.14 -4.29 -0.46
CA ARG A 51 0.85 -5.74 -0.50
C ARG A 51 0.87 -6.30 -1.90
N CYS A 52 0.23 -5.59 -2.82
CA CYS A 52 0.19 -5.96 -4.22
C CYS A 52 1.60 -5.99 -4.84
N ILE A 53 2.43 -5.00 -4.53
CA ILE A 53 3.84 -4.96 -4.92
C ILE A 53 4.57 -6.17 -4.33
N ASP A 54 4.52 -6.37 -3.02
CA ASP A 54 5.22 -7.47 -2.33
C ASP A 54 4.89 -8.85 -2.92
N ASN A 55 3.59 -9.12 -3.17
CA ASN A 55 3.11 -10.36 -3.77
C ASN A 55 3.68 -10.60 -5.17
N GLY A 56 3.94 -9.53 -5.93
CA GLY A 56 4.42 -9.60 -7.31
C GLY A 56 5.94 -9.52 -7.47
N LEU A 57 6.67 -9.07 -6.44
CA LEU A 57 8.12 -8.84 -6.52
C LEU A 57 8.89 -10.12 -6.84
N GLU A 58 8.51 -11.27 -6.28
CA GLU A 58 9.21 -12.54 -6.55
C GLU A 58 9.02 -12.99 -8.00
N ALA A 59 7.76 -13.05 -8.44
CA ALA A 59 7.37 -13.46 -9.79
C ALA A 59 7.76 -12.44 -10.89
N ALA A 60 8.29 -11.27 -10.50
CA ALA A 60 8.57 -10.16 -11.41
C ALA A 60 7.34 -9.66 -12.18
N GLU A 61 6.15 -9.82 -11.61
CA GLU A 61 4.88 -9.32 -12.16
C GLU A 61 4.01 -8.76 -11.04
N VAL A 62 3.69 -7.48 -11.11
CA VAL A 62 2.88 -6.74 -10.13
C VAL A 62 1.60 -6.26 -10.82
N ASP A 63 0.45 -6.86 -10.47
CA ASP A 63 -0.85 -6.43 -11.00
C ASP A 63 -1.59 -5.52 -10.02
N LEU A 64 -1.49 -4.20 -10.19
CA LEU A 64 -2.08 -3.16 -9.32
C LEU A 64 -3.62 -3.20 -9.30
N THR A 65 -4.24 -3.92 -10.23
CA THR A 65 -5.69 -4.15 -10.23
C THR A 65 -6.12 -5.27 -9.28
N SER A 66 -5.19 -6.17 -8.91
CA SER A 66 -5.41 -7.36 -8.07
C SER A 66 -5.42 -7.09 -6.54
N ARG A 67 -5.64 -5.84 -6.13
CA ARG A 67 -5.68 -5.44 -4.71
C ARG A 67 -6.80 -6.14 -3.95
N ASN A 68 -6.49 -6.63 -2.73
CA ASN A 68 -7.41 -7.35 -1.85
C ASN A 68 -8.58 -6.48 -1.39
N ARG A 69 -8.36 -5.18 -1.13
CA ARG A 69 -9.39 -4.25 -0.68
C ARG A 69 -10.14 -4.75 0.56
N ASN A 70 -9.39 -5.29 1.53
CA ASN A 70 -9.98 -5.81 2.75
C ASN A 70 -10.66 -4.68 3.56
N SER A 71 -11.99 -4.67 3.55
CA SER A 71 -12.81 -3.63 4.18
C SER A 71 -12.69 -3.59 5.71
N ILE A 72 -12.16 -4.64 6.34
CA ILE A 72 -11.92 -4.62 7.79
C ILE A 72 -10.85 -3.57 8.14
N ILE A 73 -9.86 -3.38 7.28
CA ILE A 73 -8.75 -2.43 7.51
C ILE A 73 -9.26 -1.00 7.60
N GLU A 74 -10.21 -0.62 6.75
CA GLU A 74 -10.75 0.75 6.73
C GLU A 74 -11.75 1.03 7.86
N ASN A 75 -12.26 -0.02 8.52
CA ASN A 75 -13.29 0.12 9.57
C ASN A 75 -12.78 -0.18 10.99
N ASN A 76 -11.52 -0.56 11.15
CA ASN A 76 -10.99 -0.95 12.45
C ASN A 76 -9.52 -0.53 12.59
N ARG A 77 -9.24 0.42 13.48
CA ARG A 77 -7.90 0.99 13.67
C ARG A 77 -6.88 -0.06 14.11
N ILE A 78 -7.28 -1.04 14.92
CA ILE A 78 -6.38 -2.09 15.41
C ILE A 78 -5.96 -2.99 14.23
N LYS A 79 -6.89 -3.33 13.35
CA LYS A 79 -6.59 -4.08 12.13
C LYS A 79 -5.72 -3.28 11.18
N ALA A 80 -5.99 -1.98 11.00
CA ALA A 80 -5.12 -1.09 10.23
C ALA A 80 -3.70 -1.00 10.80
N LEU A 81 -3.56 -0.87 12.13
CA LEU A 81 -2.26 -0.82 12.81
C LEU A 81 -1.45 -2.10 12.60
N ASN A 82 -2.07 -3.26 12.80
CA ASN A 82 -1.43 -4.54 12.56
C ASN A 82 -0.94 -4.67 11.11
N GLU A 83 -1.75 -4.17 10.18
CA GLU A 83 -1.48 -4.24 8.75
C GLU A 83 -0.37 -3.26 8.35
N VAL A 84 -0.27 -2.08 8.96
CA VAL A 84 0.89 -1.16 8.86
C VAL A 84 2.17 -1.84 9.34
N GLU A 85 2.14 -2.47 10.51
CA GLU A 85 3.31 -3.15 11.07
C GLU A 85 3.75 -4.36 10.23
N ALA A 86 2.79 -5.07 9.63
CA ALA A 86 3.07 -6.14 8.68
C ALA A 86 3.81 -5.63 7.43
N ILE A 87 3.36 -4.53 6.79
CA ILE A 87 4.11 -3.93 5.65
C ILE A 87 5.51 -3.57 6.07
N TYR A 88 5.61 -2.86 7.19
CA TYR A 88 6.87 -2.30 7.64
C TYR A 88 7.94 -3.39 7.76
N LYS A 89 7.56 -4.58 8.25
CA LYS A 89 8.41 -5.76 8.32
C LYS A 89 8.65 -6.41 6.96
N LEU A 90 7.64 -6.53 6.09
CA LEU A 90 7.80 -7.07 4.74
C LEU A 90 8.84 -6.30 3.93
N MET A 91 8.85 -4.97 4.06
CA MET A 91 9.79 -4.08 3.38
C MET A 91 11.27 -4.38 3.70
N ASP A 92 11.59 -5.00 4.83
CA ASP A 92 12.96 -5.41 5.15
C ASP A 92 13.51 -6.40 4.10
N ASN A 93 12.62 -7.21 3.53
CA ASN A 93 12.97 -8.20 2.52
C ASN A 93 13.14 -7.61 1.12
N TRP A 94 12.80 -6.34 0.89
CA TRP A 94 12.84 -5.74 -0.45
C TRP A 94 14.25 -5.37 -0.88
N SER A 95 15.14 -5.15 0.08
CA SER A 95 16.55 -4.83 -0.15
C SER A 95 17.31 -5.94 -0.89
N ARG A 96 16.81 -7.19 -0.87
CA ARG A 96 17.42 -8.33 -1.57
C ARG A 96 17.23 -8.31 -3.09
N PHE A 97 16.24 -7.57 -3.59
CA PHE A 97 16.01 -7.49 -5.02
C PHE A 97 17.02 -6.52 -5.64
N LYS A 98 17.52 -6.88 -6.83
CA LYS A 98 18.44 -6.01 -7.56
C LYS A 98 17.68 -4.86 -8.21
N GLN A 99 18.32 -3.70 -8.28
CA GLN A 99 17.72 -2.48 -8.85
C GLN A 99 17.38 -2.62 -10.33
N ASP A 100 18.20 -3.37 -11.07
CA ASP A 100 18.03 -3.69 -12.49
C ASP A 100 17.08 -4.88 -12.72
N LYS A 101 16.47 -5.45 -11.66
CA LYS A 101 15.43 -6.47 -11.81
C LYS A 101 14.29 -5.85 -12.61
N LYS A 102 14.06 -6.40 -13.80
CA LYS A 102 12.89 -6.10 -14.60
C LYS A 102 11.64 -6.61 -13.91
N ILE A 103 10.61 -5.79 -13.86
CA ILE A 103 9.29 -6.16 -13.37
C ILE A 103 8.25 -5.75 -14.39
N MET A 104 7.23 -6.59 -14.53
CA MET A 104 6.06 -6.28 -15.32
C MET A 104 5.00 -5.66 -14.42
N VAL A 105 4.63 -4.40 -14.64
CA VAL A 105 3.54 -3.76 -13.88
C VAL A 105 2.27 -3.73 -14.73
N ILE A 106 1.17 -4.19 -14.16
CA ILE A 106 -0.15 -4.19 -14.78
C ILE A 106 -1.04 -3.20 -14.05
N ASP A 107 -1.68 -2.29 -14.78
CA ASP A 107 -2.67 -1.36 -14.24
C ASP A 107 -3.76 -1.08 -15.29
N ASP A 108 -4.95 -0.66 -14.86
CA ASP A 108 -6.08 -0.40 -15.77
C ASP A 108 -5.92 0.90 -16.55
N LEU A 109 -5.23 1.91 -15.97
CA LEU A 109 -5.03 3.25 -16.54
C LEU A 109 -6.32 3.95 -17.07
N GLY A 110 -7.52 3.42 -16.78
CA GLY A 110 -8.81 3.95 -17.17
C GLY A 110 -9.36 3.48 -18.52
N SER A 111 -8.60 2.68 -19.28
CA SER A 111 -9.03 2.15 -20.59
C SER A 111 -8.81 0.64 -20.73
N GLY A 112 -8.73 -0.06 -19.60
CA GLY A 112 -8.44 -1.49 -19.53
C GLY A 112 -6.96 -1.80 -19.31
N LYS A 113 -6.69 -3.00 -18.81
CA LYS A 113 -5.35 -3.44 -18.35
C LYS A 113 -4.25 -3.19 -19.39
N GLN A 114 -3.30 -2.34 -19.00
CA GLN A 114 -2.04 -2.08 -19.66
C GLN A 114 -0.91 -2.81 -18.92
N ARG A 115 0.13 -3.19 -19.66
CA ARG A 115 1.33 -3.83 -19.12
C ARG A 115 2.53 -2.95 -19.46
N ILE A 116 3.23 -2.44 -18.45
CA ILE A 116 4.39 -1.56 -18.59
C ILE A 116 5.61 -2.18 -17.90
N GLU A 117 6.71 -2.37 -18.65
CA GLU A 117 7.95 -2.91 -18.10
C GLU A 117 8.69 -1.80 -17.35
N TYR A 118 9.07 -2.11 -16.11
CA TYR A 118 9.85 -1.24 -15.24
C TYR A 118 11.09 -1.97 -14.75
N THR A 119 11.99 -1.21 -14.14
CA THR A 119 12.98 -1.72 -13.20
C THR A 119 12.59 -1.32 -11.78
N LEU A 120 13.17 -1.96 -10.77
CA LEU A 120 12.94 -1.51 -9.38
C LEU A 120 13.54 -0.13 -9.07
N ALA A 121 14.41 0.38 -9.93
CA ALA A 121 14.99 1.72 -9.80
C ALA A 121 14.22 2.82 -10.57
N ALA A 122 13.52 2.47 -11.64
CA ALA A 122 12.89 3.40 -12.57
C ALA A 122 11.85 2.71 -13.45
#